data_AF-A0A327X401-F1
#
_entry.id   AF-A0A327X401-F1
#
_cell.length_a   1.000
_cell.length_b   1.000
_cell.length_c   1.000
_cell.angle_alpha   90.00
_cell.angle_beta   90.00
_cell.angle_gamma   90.00
#
_symmetry.space_group_name_H-M   'P 1'
#
loop_
_entity.id
_entity.type
_entity.pdbx_description
1 polymer ?
#
loop_
_entity_poly.entity_id
_entity_poly.type
_entity_poly.pdbx_seq_one_letter_code
_entity_poly.pdbx_strand_id
1 'polypeptide(L)'
;MTQAMLIVALLGAMAYLAFQYTSQRLLNCDKLRLLSEEYEKALKGNDRKYAEAVGQTYYSALRGGKLTEEDKKAMTIELDNMFPSTSFQGSV
;
A
#
# COMPACT_ATOMS: atom_id res chain seq x y z
N MET A 1 17.92 -43.12 17.46
CA MET A 1 18.02 -41.83 18.17
C MET A 1 18.25 -40.65 17.22
N THR A 2 19.14 -40.78 16.22
CA THR A 2 19.42 -39.75 15.20
C THR A 2 18.21 -39.35 14.34
N GLN A 3 17.34 -40.29 13.98
CA GLN A 3 16.15 -40.01 13.14
C GLN A 3 15.11 -39.13 13.85
N ALA A 4 14.94 -39.28 15.17
CA ALA A 4 14.01 -38.46 15.95
C ALA A 4 14.51 -37.01 16.09
N MET A 5 15.81 -36.79 16.20
CA MET A 5 16.39 -35.44 16.27
C MET A 5 16.20 -34.65 14.96
N LEU A 6 16.32 -35.33 13.81
CA LEU A 6 16.09 -34.71 12.50
C LEU A 6 14.65 -34.23 12.31
N ILE A 7 13.67 -35.02 12.79
CA ILE A 7 12.25 -34.66 12.70
C ILE A 7 11.95 -33.43 13.56
N VAL A 8 12.47 -33.37 14.78
CA VAL A 8 12.27 -32.21 15.67
C VAL A 8 12.91 -30.94 15.08
N ALA A 9 14.11 -31.06 14.50
CA ALA A 9 14.77 -29.94 13.83
C ALA A 9 13.97 -29.42 12.62
N LEU A 10 13.43 -30.33 11.79
CA LEU A 10 12.58 -29.99 10.65
C LEU A 10 11.30 -29.28 11.08
N LEU A 11 10.63 -29.76 12.13
CA LEU A 11 9.43 -29.13 12.66
C LEU A 11 9.71 -27.72 13.21
N GLY A 12 10.82 -27.55 13.92
CA GLY A 12 11.27 -26.23 14.40
C GLY A 12 11.54 -25.25 13.26
N ALA A 13 12.23 -25.69 12.20
CA ALA A 13 12.50 -24.87 11.02
C ALA A 13 11.21 -24.46 10.29
N MET A 14 10.26 -25.39 10.12
CA MET A 14 8.97 -25.10 9.49
C MET A 14 8.12 -24.12 10.31
N ALA A 15 8.09 -24.28 11.64
CA ALA A 15 7.40 -23.35 12.54
C ALA A 15 8.02 -21.95 12.49
N TYR A 16 9.35 -21.85 12.45
CA TYR A 16 10.06 -20.57 12.33
C TYR A 16 9.76 -19.87 11.00
N LEU A 17 9.77 -20.60 9.89
CA LEU A 17 9.41 -20.06 8.57
C LEU A 17 7.97 -19.57 8.53
N ALA A 18 7.03 -20.35 9.09
CA ALA A 18 5.63 -19.94 9.19
C ALA A 18 5.48 -18.66 10.03
N PHE A 19 6.18 -18.57 11.17
CA PHE A 19 6.16 -17.37 12.02
C PHE A 19 6.72 -16.14 11.29
N GLN A 20 7.85 -16.27 10.59
CA GLN A 20 8.44 -15.18 9.81
C GLN A 20 7.48 -14.71 8.70
N TYR A 21 6.91 -15.63 7.95
CA TYR A 21 6.00 -15.31 6.85
C TYR A 21 4.75 -14.57 7.35
N THR A 22 4.19 -15.02 8.48
CA THR A 22 3.01 -14.39 9.08
C THR A 22 3.33 -13.01 9.63
N SER A 23 4.50 -12.85 10.27
CA SER A 23 4.97 -11.56 10.81
C SER A 23 5.19 -10.52 9.70
N GLN A 24 5.82 -10.91 8.59
CA GLN A 24 6.02 -10.02 7.44
C GLN A 24 4.69 -9.59 6.80
N ARG A 25 3.69 -10.49 6.72
CA ARG A 25 2.34 -10.13 6.24
C ARG A 25 1.65 -9.13 7.17
N LEU A 26 1.72 -9.33 8.47
CA LEU A 26 1.14 -8.40 9.46
C LEU A 26 1.78 -7.00 9.36
N LEU A 27 3.12 -6.94 9.30
CA LEU A 27 3.84 -5.67 9.14
C LEU A 27 3.49 -4.95 7.83
N ASN A 28 3.29 -5.69 6.74
CA ASN A 28 2.85 -5.11 5.47
C ASN A 28 1.42 -4.57 5.56
N CYS A 29 0.50 -5.25 6.26
CA CYS A 29 -0.86 -4.75 6.46
C CYS A 29 -0.89 -3.44 7.25
N ASP A 30 -0.11 -3.34 8.33
CA ASP A 30 -0.02 -2.10 9.11
C ASP A 30 0.58 -0.96 8.29
N LYS A 31 1.62 -1.24 7.51
CA LYS A 31 2.22 -0.25 6.61
C LYS A 31 1.23 0.23 5.54
N LEU A 32 0.46 -0.68 4.95
CA LEU A 32 -0.57 -0.32 3.96
C LEU A 32 -1.68 0.54 4.58
N ARG A 33 -2.10 0.21 5.81
CA ARG A 33 -3.09 1.01 6.53
C ARG A 33 -2.58 2.44 6.79
N LEU A 34 -1.34 2.57 7.28
CA LEU A 34 -0.74 3.89 7.49
C LEU A 34 -0.65 4.70 6.19
N LEU A 35 -0.27 4.06 5.08
CA LEU A 35 -0.24 4.72 3.77
C LEU A 35 -1.64 5.14 3.29
N SER A 36 -2.68 4.31 3.53
CA SER A 36 -4.05 4.70 3.19
C SER A 36 -4.55 5.90 4.01
N GLU A 37 -4.24 5.94 5.30
CA GLU A 37 -4.61 7.05 6.19
C GLU A 37 -3.89 8.34 5.79
N GLU A 38 -2.61 8.24 5.43
CA GLU A 38 -1.82 9.39 4.98
C GLU A 38 -2.31 9.91 3.63
N TYR A 39 -2.68 9.02 2.72
CA TYR A 39 -3.26 9.41 1.44
C TYR A 39 -4.62 10.10 1.61
N GLU A 40 -5.48 9.58 2.49
CA GLU A 40 -6.76 10.22 2.80
C GLU A 40 -6.58 11.62 3.41
N LYS A 41 -5.59 11.79 4.31
CA LYS A 41 -5.23 13.11 4.85
C LYS A 41 -4.71 14.04 3.76
N ALA A 42 -3.87 13.52 2.87
CA ALA A 42 -3.32 14.30 1.77
C ALA A 42 -4.42 14.76 0.79
N LEU A 43 -5.39 13.89 0.47
CA LEU A 43 -6.57 14.21 -0.35
C LEU A 43 -7.46 15.30 0.28
N LYS A 44 -7.57 15.32 1.62
CA LYS A 44 -8.29 16.37 2.37
C LYS A 44 -7.50 17.67 2.54
N GLY A 45 -6.20 17.64 2.20
CA GLY A 45 -5.32 18.79 2.26
C GLY A 45 -5.54 19.76 1.10
N ASN A 46 -4.66 20.74 0.97
CA ASN A 46 -4.65 21.72 -0.13
C ASN A 46 -3.52 21.48 -1.14
N ASP A 47 -2.74 20.42 -0.98
CA ASP A 47 -1.59 20.13 -1.84
C ASP A 47 -1.83 18.90 -2.71
N ARG A 48 -2.27 19.16 -3.94
CA ARG A 48 -2.50 18.13 -4.96
C ARG A 48 -1.25 17.31 -5.28
N LYS A 49 -0.06 17.94 -5.29
CA LYS A 49 1.20 17.24 -5.61
C LYS A 49 1.61 16.31 -4.47
N TYR A 50 1.42 16.74 -3.23
CA TYR A 50 1.62 15.88 -2.07
C TYR A 50 0.65 14.69 -2.10
N ALA A 51 -0.64 14.93 -2.35
CA ALA A 51 -1.63 13.86 -2.48
C ALA A 51 -1.28 12.86 -3.59
N GLU A 52 -0.81 13.34 -4.75
CA GLU A 52 -0.36 12.48 -5.83
C GLU A 52 0.86 11.62 -5.43
N ALA A 53 1.86 12.20 -4.78
CA ALA A 53 3.05 11.47 -4.34
C ALA A 53 2.74 10.38 -3.31
N VAL A 54 1.85 10.69 -2.35
CA VAL A 54 1.40 9.73 -1.33
C VAL A 54 0.52 8.65 -1.96
N GLY A 55 -0.37 9.02 -2.89
CA GLY A 55 -1.22 8.07 -3.62
C GLY A 55 -0.41 7.07 -4.45
N GLN A 56 0.61 7.55 -5.19
CA GLN A 56 1.53 6.67 -5.93
C GLN A 56 2.24 5.69 -5.00
N THR A 57 2.66 6.15 -3.83
CA THR A 57 3.31 5.31 -2.82
C THR A 57 2.34 4.26 -2.26
N TYR A 58 1.10 4.64 -1.97
CA TYR A 58 0.06 3.75 -1.47
C TYR A 58 -0.31 2.65 -2.49
N TYR A 59 -0.68 3.01 -3.72
CA TYR A 59 -1.05 2.05 -4.75
C TYR A 59 0.12 1.17 -5.18
N SER A 60 1.34 1.71 -5.24
CA SER A 60 2.55 0.92 -5.47
C SER A 60 2.75 -0.12 -4.36
N ALA A 61 2.61 0.28 -3.09
CA ALA A 61 2.72 -0.64 -1.97
C ALA A 61 1.63 -1.72 -2.01
N LEU A 62 0.38 -1.38 -2.37
CA LEU A 62 -0.75 -2.30 -2.48
C LEU A 62 -0.49 -3.44 -3.48
N ARG A 63 0.24 -3.15 -4.56
CA ARG A 63 0.57 -4.09 -5.63
C ARG A 63 1.94 -4.76 -5.48
N GLY A 64 2.66 -4.51 -4.38
CA GLY A 64 4.00 -5.06 -4.17
C GLY A 64 5.09 -4.38 -5.02
N GLY A 65 4.91 -3.09 -5.34
CA GLY A 65 5.92 -2.23 -5.96
C GLY A 65 5.67 -1.86 -7.42
N LYS A 66 4.53 -2.25 -8.01
CA LYS A 66 4.19 -1.91 -9.40
C LYS A 66 2.84 -1.21 -9.50
N LEU A 67 2.86 0.03 -9.96
CA LEU A 67 1.66 0.80 -10.24
C LEU A 67 1.04 0.33 -11.57
N THR A 68 -0.22 -0.10 -11.55
CA THR A 68 -0.94 -0.46 -12.78
C THR A 68 -1.61 0.76 -13.41
N GLU A 69 -1.98 0.67 -14.70
CA GLU A 69 -2.74 1.73 -15.37
C GLU A 69 -4.13 1.93 -14.76
N GLU A 70 -4.73 0.88 -14.22
CA GLU A 70 -6.02 0.94 -13.50
C GLU A 70 -5.86 1.72 -12.19
N ASP A 71 -4.79 1.47 -11.44
CA ASP A 71 -4.50 2.19 -10.20
C ASP A 71 -4.22 3.67 -10.46
N LYS A 72 -3.48 3.99 -11.54
CA LYS A 72 -3.27 5.38 -11.99
C LYS A 72 -4.60 6.07 -12.30
N LYS A 73 -5.49 5.39 -13.04
CA LYS A 73 -6.80 5.93 -13.39
C LYS A 73 -7.66 6.19 -12.15
N ALA A 74 -7.68 5.26 -11.19
CA ALA A 74 -8.39 5.43 -9.93
C ALA A 74 -7.86 6.65 -9.15
N MET A 75 -6.53 6.73 -9.00
CA MET A 75 -5.87 7.85 -8.32
C MET A 75 -6.18 9.19 -9.00
N THR A 76 -6.15 9.27 -10.33
CA THR A 76 -6.50 10.50 -11.07
C THR A 76 -7.94 10.93 -10.79
N ILE A 77 -8.89 9.99 -10.78
CA ILE A 77 -10.30 10.29 -10.49
C ILE A 77 -10.45 10.85 -9.07
N GLU A 78 -9.78 10.24 -8.08
CA GLU A 78 -9.81 10.70 -6.70
C GLU A 78 -9.19 12.10 -6.55
N LEU A 79 -8.04 12.33 -7.19
CA LEU A 79 -7.37 13.63 -7.19
C LEU A 79 -8.22 14.71 -7.88
N ASP A 80 -8.86 14.41 -9.00
CA ASP A 80 -9.72 15.38 -9.69
C ASP A 80 -11.01 15.69 -8.92
N ASN A 81 -11.56 14.70 -8.21
CA ASN A 81 -12.72 14.89 -7.35
C ASN A 81 -12.41 15.78 -6.14
N MET A 82 -11.23 15.61 -5.54
CA MET A 82 -10.83 16.34 -4.32
C MET A 82 -10.16 17.68 -4.62
N PHE A 83 -9.41 17.76 -5.72
CA PHE A 83 -8.75 18.96 -6.22
C PHE A 83 -9.33 19.29 -7.59
N PRO A 84 -10.61 19.71 -7.66
CA PRO A 84 -11.20 20.10 -8.92
C PRO A 84 -10.35 21.21 -9.51
N SER A 85 -9.73 20.91 -10.65
CA SER A 85 -9.16 21.93 -11.51
C SER A 85 -10.29 22.91 -11.73
N THR A 86 -10.16 24.16 -11.29
CA THR A 86 -11.07 25.22 -11.71
C THR A 86 -10.86 25.43 -13.21
N SER A 87 -11.37 24.53 -14.04
CA SER A 87 -11.75 24.81 -15.41
C SER A 87 -13.07 25.59 -15.36
N PHE A 88 -13.03 26.74 -14.69
CA PHE A 88 -13.98 27.82 -14.91
C PHE A 88 -13.38 28.65 -16.06
N GLN A 89 -13.57 28.18 -17.29
CA GLN A 89 -13.90 29.09 -18.39
C GLN A 89 -15.43 29.13 -18.37
N GLY A 90 -16.11 30.17 -17.88
CA GLY A 90 -15.81 31.58 -18.06
C GLY A 90 -16.29 32.00 -19.45
N SER A 91 -17.60 32.24 -19.55
CA SER A 91 -18.32 33.18 -20.42
C SER A 91 -17.68 33.65 -21.73
N VAL A 92 -18.30 33.33 -22.89
CA VAL A 92 -19.16 34.23 -23.70
C VAL A 92 -20.16 33.37 -24.47
#